data_AF-D8M4R8-F1
#
_entry.id   AF-D8M4R8-F1
#
_cell.length_a   1.000
_cell.length_b   1.000
_cell.length_c   1.000
_cell.angle_alpha   90.00
_cell.angle_beta   90.00
_cell.angle_gamma   90.00
#
_symmetry.space_group_name_H-M   'P 1'
#
loop_
_entity.id
_entity.type
_entity.pdbx_description
1 polymer ?
#
loop_
_entity_poly.entity_id
_entity_poly.type
_entity_poly.pdbx_seq_one_letter_code
_entity_poly.pdbx_strand_id
1 'polypeptide(L)'
;MLLEGIWKENKLVEIIRKIEGTIMTEFKRNGNNTIASNRIPLYVDEFVYDESKESFLRNGRGYWIDEETRIATREVKWKDGVEVSGRDLYDGWHIHSLTQYYLFI
;
A
#
# COMPACT_ATOMS: atom_id res chain seq x y z
N MET A 1 -13.29 9.39 6.91
CA MET A 1 -11.82 9.32 6.78
C MET A 1 -11.22 9.38 8.17
N LEU A 2 -10.30 8.48 8.50
CA LEU A 2 -9.53 8.49 9.75
C LEU A 2 -8.03 8.59 9.43
N LEU A 3 -7.27 9.27 10.29
CA LEU A 3 -5.83 9.38 10.20
C LEU A 3 -5.20 8.80 11.45
N GLU A 4 -4.31 7.83 11.26
CA GLU A 4 -3.45 7.30 12.32
C GLU A 4 -2.07 7.94 12.17
N GLY A 5 -1.48 8.38 13.28
CA GLY A 5 -0.20 9.05 13.22
C GLY A 5 0.37 9.45 14.58
N ILE A 6 1.50 10.17 14.53
CA ILE A 6 2.18 10.68 15.70
C ILE A 6 1.63 12.04 16.08
N TRP A 7 1.33 12.19 17.37
CA TRP A 7 0.87 13.42 17.97
C TRP A 7 1.95 14.03 18.87
N LYS A 8 2.12 15.34 18.81
CA LYS A 8 2.96 16.12 19.73
C LYS A 8 2.16 17.36 20.12
N GLU A 9 2.02 17.61 21.43
CA GLU A 9 1.29 18.78 21.95
C GLU A 9 -0.12 18.93 21.33
N ASN A 10 -0.88 17.84 21.27
CA ASN A 10 -2.21 17.77 20.63
C ASN A 10 -2.25 18.14 19.13
N LYS A 11 -1.10 18.14 18.46
CA LYS A 11 -0.99 18.34 17.01
C LYS A 11 -0.52 17.05 16.35
N LEU A 12 -1.23 16.62 15.31
CA LEU A 12 -0.79 15.53 14.44
C LEU A 12 0.40 16.03 13.61
N VAL A 13 1.57 15.42 13.78
CA VAL A 13 2.82 15.85 13.14
C VAL A 13 3.30 14.90 12.05
N GLU A 14 2.83 13.67 12.04
CA GLU A 14 3.18 12.65 11.05
C GLU A 14 2.00 11.68 10.92
N ILE A 15 1.58 11.42 9.69
CA ILE A 15 0.51 10.49 9.31
C ILE A 15 1.16 9.19 8.88
N ILE A 16 0.86 8.11 9.58
CA ILE A 16 1.34 6.77 9.28
C ILE A 16 0.37 6.08 8.34
N ARG A 17 -0.94 6.23 8.60
CA ARG A 17 -2.00 5.61 7.80
C ARG A 17 -3.18 6.54 7.58
N LYS A 18 -3.84 6.37 6.45
CA LYS A 18 -5.14 6.98 6.12
C LYS A 18 -6.15 5.88 5.85
N ILE A 19 -7.29 5.93 6.54
CA ILE A 19 -8.39 4.98 6.37
C ILE A 19 -9.59 5.68 5.72
N GLU A 20 -10.06 5.12 4.62
CA GLU A 20 -11.24 5.55 3.86
C GLU A 20 -12.14 4.35 3.56
N GLY A 21 -13.16 4.17 4.40
CA GLY A 21 -14.01 2.99 4.32
C GLY A 21 -13.22 1.74 4.70
N THR A 22 -13.14 0.79 3.77
CA THR A 22 -12.36 -0.44 3.91
C THR A 22 -10.93 -0.31 3.40
N ILE A 23 -10.56 0.84 2.80
CA ILE A 23 -9.24 1.04 2.19
C ILE A 23 -8.31 1.75 3.17
N MET A 24 -7.09 1.20 3.28
CA MET A 24 -5.97 1.76 4.01
C MET A 24 -4.89 2.19 3.02
N THR A 25 -4.41 3.42 3.15
CA THR A 25 -3.11 3.84 2.61
C THR A 25 -2.10 3.90 3.75
N GLU A 26 -1.02 3.13 3.64
CA GLU A 26 0.13 3.21 4.55
C GLU A 26 1.22 4.09 3.93
N PHE A 27 1.81 4.97 4.74
CA PHE A 27 2.83 5.91 4.29
C PHE A 27 4.21 5.60 4.88
N LYS A 28 5.26 5.93 4.13
CA LYS A 28 6.62 5.93 4.64
C LYS A 28 6.77 6.93 5.78
N ARG A 29 7.47 6.48 6.81
CA ARG A 29 7.89 7.31 7.94
C ARG A 29 9.02 8.23 7.50
N ASN A 30 8.70 9.49 7.23
CA ASN A 30 9.67 10.52 6.81
C ASN A 30 9.53 11.84 7.60
N GLY A 31 8.83 11.81 8.74
CA GLY A 31 8.59 12.99 9.57
C GLY A 31 7.32 13.73 9.14
N ASN A 32 7.40 15.04 8.93
CA ASN A 32 6.19 15.84 8.71
C ASN A 32 5.61 15.66 7.30
N ASN A 33 4.55 14.87 7.22
CA ASN A 33 3.76 14.63 6.01
C ASN A 33 2.28 15.05 6.16
N THR A 34 2.02 16.02 7.05
CA THR A 34 0.66 16.55 7.27
C THR A 34 0.08 17.15 5.98
N ILE A 35 0.94 17.73 5.14
CA ILE A 35 0.61 18.16 3.78
C ILE A 35 0.61 16.96 2.83
N ALA A 36 -0.42 16.84 1.99
CA ALA A 36 -0.63 15.68 1.13
C ALA A 36 0.55 15.39 0.17
N SER A 37 1.20 16.42 -0.37
CA SER A 37 2.33 16.28 -1.30
C SER A 37 3.57 15.63 -0.67
N ASN A 38 3.68 15.64 0.66
CA ASN A 38 4.82 15.06 1.37
C ASN A 38 4.60 13.57 1.70
N ARG A 39 3.42 13.04 1.38
CA ARG A 39 3.04 11.67 1.70
C ARG A 39 3.57 10.71 0.64
N ILE A 40 4.26 9.69 1.11
CA ILE A 40 4.89 8.66 0.29
C ILE A 40 4.12 7.36 0.54
N PRO A 41 3.16 6.98 -0.33
CA PRO A 41 2.42 5.74 -0.12
C PRO A 41 3.35 4.53 -0.34
N LEU A 42 3.20 3.53 0.52
CA LEU A 42 3.91 2.24 0.45
C LEU A 42 2.95 1.09 0.16
N TYR A 43 1.72 1.22 0.65
CA TYR A 43 0.66 0.24 0.48
C TYR A 43 -0.67 0.96 0.31
N VAL A 44 -1.50 0.45 -0.60
CA VAL A 44 -2.90 0.82 -0.74
C VAL A 44 -3.68 -0.44 -0.99
N ASP A 45 -4.70 -0.71 -0.15
CA ASP A 45 -5.89 -1.54 -0.38
C ASP A 45 -6.53 -1.88 0.99
N GLU A 46 -7.29 -2.97 1.08
CA GLU A 46 -7.97 -3.44 2.27
C GLU A 46 -7.06 -3.69 3.47
N PHE A 47 -7.70 -3.68 4.63
CA PHE A 47 -7.08 -3.98 5.91
C PHE A 47 -8.06 -4.74 6.80
N VAL A 48 -7.53 -5.35 7.85
CA VAL A 48 -8.31 -5.84 8.99
C VAL A 48 -7.76 -5.19 10.26
N TYR A 49 -8.64 -4.84 11.19
CA TYR A 49 -8.21 -4.34 12.50
C TYR A 49 -8.02 -5.52 13.45
N ASP A 50 -6.81 -5.69 13.96
CA ASP A 50 -6.48 -6.67 14.99
C ASP A 50 -6.63 -6.00 16.36
N GLU A 51 -7.74 -6.30 17.05
CA GLU A 51 -8.05 -5.76 18.38
C GLU A 51 -7.01 -6.18 19.44
N SER A 52 -6.39 -7.36 19.30
CA SER A 52 -5.39 -7.83 20.27
C SER A 52 -4.07 -7.06 20.19
N LYS A 53 -3.76 -6.52 19.01
CA LYS A 53 -2.57 -5.72 18.75
C LYS A 53 -2.87 -4.22 18.64
N GLU A 54 -4.14 -3.86 18.71
CA GLU A 54 -4.66 -2.52 18.41
C GLU A 54 -4.11 -1.93 17.09
N SER A 55 -4.03 -2.75 16.04
CA SER A 55 -3.30 -2.41 14.82
C SER A 55 -4.06 -2.73 13.54
N PHE A 56 -3.83 -1.93 12.50
CA PHE A 56 -4.34 -2.19 11.15
C PHE A 56 -3.37 -3.10 10.40
N LEU A 57 -3.82 -4.30 10.02
CA LEU A 57 -3.06 -5.28 9.28
C LEU A 57 -3.49 -5.27 7.82
N ARG A 58 -2.52 -5.38 6.89
CA ARG A 58 -2.80 -5.52 5.46
C ARG A 58 -3.65 -6.76 5.21
N ASN A 59 -4.65 -6.64 4.36
CA ASN A 59 -5.54 -7.74 4.00
C ASN A 59 -6.03 -7.57 2.56
N GLY A 60 -6.57 -8.62 1.95
CA GLY A 60 -7.11 -8.51 0.59
C GLY A 60 -6.02 -8.52 -0.47
N ARG A 61 -6.08 -7.63 -1.47
CA ARG A 61 -5.18 -7.64 -2.64
C ARG A 61 -4.61 -6.26 -2.92
N GLY A 62 -3.64 -5.87 -2.09
CA GLY A 62 -3.03 -4.54 -2.19
C GLY A 62 -1.80 -4.44 -3.06
N TYR A 63 -1.38 -3.20 -3.25
CA TYR A 63 -0.24 -2.84 -4.09
C TYR A 63 0.93 -2.39 -3.24
N TRP A 64 2.12 -2.89 -3.56
CA TRP A 64 3.37 -2.26 -3.11
C TRP A 64 3.72 -1.13 -4.04
N ILE A 65 4.01 0.02 -3.45
CA ILE A 65 4.33 1.24 -4.18
C ILE A 65 5.78 1.60 -3.91
N ASP A 66 6.53 1.80 -4.99
CA ASP A 66 7.91 2.22 -4.89
C ASP A 66 8.01 3.67 -4.39
N GLU A 67 8.94 3.87 -3.47
CA GLU A 67 9.07 5.13 -2.73
C GLU A 67 9.59 6.28 -3.58
N GLU A 68 10.37 5.99 -4.61
CA GLU A 68 11.02 6.98 -5.46
C GLU A 68 10.13 7.31 -6.65
N THR A 69 9.74 6.29 -7.40
CA THR A 69 8.98 6.42 -8.64
C THR A 69 7.49 6.67 -8.42
N ARG A 70 6.95 6.33 -7.24
CA ARG A 70 5.50 6.36 -6.93
C ARG A 70 4.66 5.35 -7.73
N ILE A 71 5.30 4.39 -8.37
CA ILE A 71 4.66 3.41 -9.23
C ILE A 71 4.44 2.12 -8.43
N ALA A 72 3.30 1.47 -8.64
CA ALA A 72 3.05 0.16 -8.06
C ALA A 72 3.99 -0.89 -8.69
N THR A 73 4.77 -1.59 -7.88
CA THR A 73 5.75 -2.58 -8.34
C THR A 73 5.25 -4.01 -8.19
N ARG A 74 4.24 -4.24 -7.34
CA ARG A 74 3.72 -5.58 -7.07
C ARG A 74 2.27 -5.54 -6.63
N GLU A 75 1.45 -6.42 -7.18
CA GLU A 75 0.12 -6.75 -6.64
C GLU A 75 0.27 -7.96 -5.71
N VAL A 76 -0.13 -7.82 -4.46
CA VAL A 76 0.12 -8.81 -3.41
C VAL A 76 -1.18 -9.15 -2.69
N LYS A 77 -1.47 -10.44 -2.54
CA LYS A 77 -2.54 -10.93 -1.66
C LYS A 77 -2.02 -11.02 -0.23
N TRP A 78 -2.75 -10.39 0.68
CA TRP A 78 -2.47 -10.35 2.11
C TRP A 78 -3.56 -11.10 2.87
N LYS A 79 -3.16 -11.76 3.94
CA LYS A 79 -4.08 -12.30 4.95
C LYS A 79 -3.52 -12.02 6.32
N ASP A 80 -4.28 -11.27 7.13
CA ASP A 80 -3.92 -10.97 8.52
C ASP A 80 -2.49 -10.40 8.67
N GLY A 81 -2.11 -9.51 7.75
CA GLY A 81 -0.78 -8.87 7.74
C GLY A 81 0.35 -9.69 7.11
N VAL A 82 0.07 -10.89 6.61
CA VAL A 82 1.06 -11.78 5.98
C VAL A 82 0.85 -11.84 4.47
N GLU A 83 1.93 -11.69 3.69
CA GLU A 83 1.90 -11.92 2.25
C GLU A 83 1.66 -13.41 1.97
N VAL A 84 0.60 -13.70 1.21
CA VAL A 84 0.23 -15.06 0.79
C VAL A 84 0.79 -15.38 -0.59
N SER A 85 0.73 -14.41 -1.51
CA SER A 85 1.20 -14.54 -2.89
C SER A 85 1.24 -13.18 -3.55
N GLY A 86 2.07 -12.99 -4.57
CA GLY A 86 2.05 -11.75 -5.35
C GLY A 86 2.52 -11.94 -6.79
N ARG A 87 2.31 -10.90 -7.58
CA ARG A 87 2.75 -10.79 -8.97
C ARG A 87 3.42 -9.44 -9.18
N ASP A 88 4.60 -9.46 -9.79
CA ASP A 88 5.32 -8.24 -10.13
C ASP A 88 4.59 -7.47 -11.24
N LEU A 89 4.68 -6.16 -11.14
CA LEU A 89 4.19 -5.20 -12.11
C LEU A 89 5.40 -4.55 -12.78
N TYR A 90 5.25 -4.28 -14.08
CA TYR A 90 6.27 -3.62 -14.87
C TYR A 90 5.73 -2.23 -15.22
N ASP A 91 6.37 -1.19 -14.69
CA ASP A 91 5.89 0.21 -14.75
C ASP A 91 4.43 0.38 -14.32
N GLY A 92 3.99 -0.37 -13.31
CA GLY A 92 2.62 -0.33 -12.80
C GLY A 92 1.63 -1.23 -13.53
N TRP A 93 2.07 -1.97 -14.55
CA TRP A 93 1.19 -2.79 -15.38
C TRP A 93 1.44 -4.29 -15.20
N HIS A 94 0.37 -5.08 -15.31
CA HIS A 94 0.51 -6.51 -15.56
C HIS A 94 1.02 -6.72 -16.97
N ILE A 95 2.11 -7.47 -17.11
CA ILE A 95 2.48 -8.02 -18.41
C ILE A 95 1.60 -9.24 -18.69
N HIS A 96 0.82 -9.17 -19.75
CA HIS A 96 0.32 -10.38 -20.38
C HIS A 96 1.46 -10.92 -21.25
N SER A 97 1.97 -12.10 -20.94
CA SER A 97 2.82 -12.82 -21.89
C SER A 97 2.01 -13.03 -23.16
N LEU A 98 2.38 -12.33 -24.24
CA LEU A 98 2.00 -12.74 -25.58
C LEU A 98 2.59 -14.14 -25.76
N THR A 99 1.74 -15.15 -25.61
CA THR A 99 2.13 -16.52 -25.89
C THR A 99 2.50 -16.55 -27.37
N GLN A 100 3.77 -16.80 -27.62
CA GLN A 100 4.43 -16.81 -28.92
C GLN A 100 3.79 -17.91 -29.77
N TYR A 101 2.78 -17.56 -30.58
CA TYR A 101 2.41 -18.42 -31.70
C TYR A 101 3.54 -18.31 -32.71
N TYR A 102 4.37 -19.35 -32.76
CA TYR A 102 5.21 -19.65 -33.91
C TYR A 102 4.31 -19.67 -35.15
N LEU A 103 4.30 -18.59 -35.94
CA LEU A 103 3.90 -18.70 -37.34
C LEU A 103 5.02 -19.45 -38.04
N PHE A 104 4.83 -20.76 -38.17
CA PHE A 104 5.34 -21.46 -39.35
C PHE A 104 4.50 -21.00 -40.54
N ILE A 105 5.07 -20.12 -41.36
CA ILE A 105 4.81 -20.06 -42.80
C ILE A 105 6.15 -19.85 -43.50
#